data_AF-A0A0G1APJ3-F1
#
_entry.id   AF-A0A0G1APJ3-F1
#
_cell.length_a   1.000
_cell.length_b   1.000
_cell.length_c   1.000
_cell.angle_alpha   90.00
_cell.angle_beta   90.00
_cell.angle_gamma   90.00
#
_symmetry.space_group_name_H-M   'P 1'
#
loop_
_entity.id
_entity.type
_entity.pdbx_description
1 polymer ?
#
loop_
_entity_poly.entity_id
_entity_poly.type
_entity_poly.pdbx_seq_one_letter_code
_entity_poly.pdbx_strand_id
1 'polypeptide(L)'
;MFLTDQRKEQIGYYQEMLKTIGSLSRLFSESGEPYVEYRIAENLFCKSFDAKNLSRTDCSADASKGNLGIGIKTFLEKNGATMQKIAEFNSEHNLFSGLNTEQKIKKLSELRNKRLETTKRIFGLRNLIYHCVTRKKSAILVYETPMDSVDTERISGIEDRGNIVSFTDGINEYSFNIAKSTLYKRFHTKDTILNLPVKILDDPFEALEKMFRVAESAISFAPIREQQHVFLPLYSTKSGEKIMPEKSGLNQWNASGRPRDPNEVYIPIPAWIHEVHPNFFPNRDEAFVLVLPNGSEMSAKVCQDGSKALMSNPNSALGEWLLRSVLNLEEKELLTYRKLEEIGLDSVVIYKTESGKYNIDFTKIGSYEQFQDKDEVFDDGDEV
;
A
#
# COMPACT_ATOMS: atom_id res chain seq x y z
N MET A 1 19.18 -5.99 12.52
CA MET A 1 18.79 -6.13 11.10
C MET A 1 17.74 -7.21 11.07
N PHE A 2 16.61 -7.04 10.38
CA PHE A 2 15.50 -7.99 10.43
C PHE A 2 15.93 -9.41 10.05
N LEU A 3 16.65 -9.55 8.93
CA LEU A 3 17.00 -10.85 8.37
C LEU A 3 17.90 -11.68 9.29
N THR A 4 18.87 -11.06 9.97
CA THR A 4 19.82 -11.76 10.86
C THR A 4 19.16 -12.29 12.12
N ASP A 5 18.01 -11.74 12.48
CA ASP A 5 17.28 -12.06 13.71
C ASP A 5 16.26 -13.19 13.49
N GLN A 6 16.12 -13.69 12.25
CA GLN A 6 15.19 -14.78 11.90
C GLN A 6 15.78 -16.16 12.17
N ARG A 7 14.90 -17.18 12.23
CA ARG A 7 15.33 -18.58 12.39
C ARG A 7 16.18 -19.01 11.19
N LYS A 8 17.26 -19.75 11.46
CA LYS A 8 18.18 -20.27 10.42
C LYS A 8 17.45 -21.05 9.32
N GLU A 9 16.41 -21.81 9.67
CA GLU A 9 15.60 -22.56 8.71
C GLU A 9 14.84 -21.64 7.75
N GLN A 10 14.26 -20.54 8.24
CA GLN A 10 13.55 -19.56 7.41
C GLN A 10 14.50 -18.82 6.48
N ILE A 11 15.66 -18.42 6.98
CA ILE A 11 16.71 -17.80 6.16
C ILE A 11 17.20 -18.78 5.09
N GLY A 12 17.47 -20.03 5.46
CA GLY A 12 17.90 -21.09 4.54
C GLY A 12 16.87 -21.33 3.44
N TYR A 13 15.59 -21.46 3.80
CA TYR A 13 14.51 -21.59 2.81
C TYR A 13 14.45 -20.37 1.87
N TYR A 14 14.52 -19.14 2.41
CA TYR A 14 14.52 -17.92 1.62
C TYR A 14 15.68 -17.87 0.62
N GLN A 15 16.89 -18.23 1.07
CA GLN A 15 18.08 -18.30 0.22
C GLN A 15 17.93 -19.30 -0.92
N GLU A 16 17.45 -20.51 -0.62
CA GLU A 16 17.28 -21.55 -1.62
C GLU A 16 16.21 -21.16 -2.64
N MET A 17 15.08 -20.62 -2.21
CA MET A 17 14.04 -20.15 -3.12
C MET A 17 14.50 -19.00 -4.01
N LEU A 18 15.25 -18.01 -3.47
CA LEU A 18 15.82 -16.95 -4.30
C LEU A 18 16.77 -17.50 -5.37
N LYS A 19 17.63 -18.48 -5.03
CA LYS A 19 18.50 -19.14 -6.00
C LYS A 19 17.70 -19.91 -7.05
N THR A 20 16.66 -20.66 -6.64
CA THR A 20 15.79 -21.40 -7.54
C THR A 20 15.08 -20.46 -8.52
N ILE A 21 14.44 -19.40 -8.03
CA ILE A 21 13.79 -18.38 -8.87
C ILE A 21 14.81 -17.74 -9.81
N GLY A 22 15.97 -17.33 -9.30
CA GLY A 22 17.05 -16.78 -10.11
C GLY A 22 17.58 -17.78 -11.16
N SER A 23 17.55 -19.08 -10.89
CA SER A 23 17.98 -20.09 -11.87
C SER A 23 17.04 -20.16 -13.08
N LEU A 24 15.76 -19.78 -12.91
CA LEU A 24 14.72 -19.79 -13.94
C LEU A 24 14.70 -18.52 -14.81
N SER A 25 15.75 -17.70 -14.76
CA SER A 25 15.79 -16.38 -15.42
C SER A 25 15.45 -16.40 -16.91
N ARG A 26 15.85 -17.45 -17.63
CA ARG A 26 15.58 -17.61 -19.08
C ARG A 26 14.11 -17.79 -19.45
N LEU A 27 13.21 -17.95 -18.47
CA LEU A 27 11.77 -17.84 -18.71
C LEU A 27 11.35 -16.40 -19.05
N PHE A 28 12.13 -15.40 -18.63
CA PHE A 28 11.77 -13.98 -18.73
C PHE A 28 12.85 -13.10 -19.36
N SER A 29 14.12 -13.53 -19.36
CA SER A 29 15.24 -12.72 -19.81
C SER A 29 16.45 -13.55 -20.24
N GLU A 30 17.15 -13.11 -21.29
CA GLU A 30 18.41 -13.69 -21.76
C GLU A 30 19.65 -13.08 -21.07
N SER A 31 19.45 -12.13 -20.14
CA SER A 31 20.54 -11.47 -19.40
C SER A 31 21.30 -12.44 -18.48
N GLY A 32 22.59 -12.16 -18.27
CA GLY A 32 23.43 -12.91 -17.32
C GLY A 32 23.21 -12.55 -15.84
N GLU A 33 22.43 -11.50 -15.59
CA GLU A 33 21.92 -11.14 -14.26
C GLU A 33 20.66 -11.99 -13.96
N PRO A 34 20.59 -12.67 -12.81
CA PRO A 34 19.37 -13.39 -12.44
C PRO A 34 18.15 -12.48 -12.48
N TYR A 35 17.03 -12.94 -12.98
CA TYR A 35 15.74 -12.24 -13.01
C TYR A 35 14.92 -12.65 -11.79
N VAL A 36 14.55 -11.66 -10.98
CA VAL A 36 13.59 -11.81 -9.88
C VAL A 36 12.57 -10.70 -10.06
N GLU A 37 11.32 -11.10 -10.29
CA GLU A 37 10.19 -10.19 -10.43
C GLU A 37 9.79 -9.67 -9.03
N TYR A 38 9.32 -8.42 -8.92
CA TYR A 38 9.13 -7.77 -7.62
C TYR A 38 8.02 -8.40 -6.78
N ARG A 39 6.91 -8.84 -7.39
CA ARG A 39 5.84 -9.59 -6.70
C ARG A 39 6.31 -10.95 -6.23
N ILE A 40 7.20 -11.59 -6.97
CA ILE A 40 7.82 -12.85 -6.51
C ILE A 40 8.63 -12.58 -5.24
N ALA A 41 9.45 -11.53 -5.21
CA ALA A 41 10.23 -11.17 -4.03
C ALA A 41 9.34 -10.84 -2.82
N GLU A 42 8.25 -10.08 -3.02
CA GLU A 42 7.26 -9.76 -1.98
C GLU A 42 6.61 -11.01 -1.39
N ASN A 43 6.05 -11.86 -2.25
CA ASN A 43 5.35 -13.07 -1.83
C ASN A 43 6.30 -14.08 -1.19
N LEU A 44 7.51 -14.22 -1.73
CA LEU A 44 8.52 -15.10 -1.16
C LEU A 44 8.94 -14.62 0.23
N PHE A 45 9.15 -13.33 0.43
CA PHE A 45 9.48 -12.77 1.74
C PHE A 45 8.37 -13.10 2.75
N CYS A 46 7.10 -12.82 2.39
CA CYS A 46 5.96 -13.09 3.25
C CYS A 46 5.86 -14.58 3.62
N LYS A 47 6.02 -15.46 2.63
CA LYS A 47 6.00 -16.92 2.82
C LYS A 47 7.15 -17.41 3.69
N SER A 48 8.35 -16.87 3.53
CA SER A 48 9.55 -17.37 4.20
C SER A 48 9.61 -16.97 5.67
N PHE A 49 9.10 -15.79 6.01
CA PHE A 49 9.21 -15.23 7.36
C PHE A 49 7.88 -15.15 8.11
N ASP A 50 6.83 -15.78 7.59
CA ASP A 50 5.45 -15.69 8.11
C ASP A 50 5.06 -14.21 8.34
N ALA A 51 5.36 -13.36 7.35
CA ALA A 51 5.06 -11.94 7.40
C ALA A 51 3.70 -11.67 6.72
N LYS A 52 3.00 -10.64 7.22
CA LYS A 52 1.73 -10.22 6.63
C LYS A 52 2.02 -9.45 5.34
N ASN A 53 1.41 -9.86 4.24
CA ASN A 53 1.50 -9.16 2.97
C ASN A 53 0.62 -7.89 3.03
N LEU A 54 1.22 -6.73 2.79
CA LEU A 54 0.56 -5.43 2.75
C LEU A 54 0.48 -4.86 1.31
N SER A 55 1.06 -5.53 0.32
CA SER A 55 1.20 -5.02 -1.07
C SER A 55 -0.09 -5.00 -1.89
N ARG A 56 -1.22 -5.33 -1.26
CA ARG A 56 -2.60 -5.17 -1.79
C ARG A 56 -3.23 -3.83 -1.40
N THR A 57 -2.54 -3.06 -0.56
CA THR A 57 -2.97 -1.78 0.00
C THR A 57 -2.01 -0.71 -0.47
N ASP A 58 -2.50 0.49 -0.79
CA ASP A 58 -1.61 1.56 -1.24
C ASP A 58 -0.88 2.18 -0.03
N CYS A 59 0.23 1.55 0.36
CA CYS A 59 1.02 1.98 1.51
C CYS A 59 2.53 1.85 1.25
N SER A 60 3.33 2.41 2.15
CA SER A 60 4.79 2.49 1.95
C SER A 60 5.55 1.21 2.30
N ALA A 61 4.86 0.19 2.83
CA ALA A 61 5.45 -1.09 3.23
C ALA A 61 4.76 -2.25 2.50
N ASP A 62 5.54 -3.16 1.92
CA ASP A 62 5.02 -4.30 1.16
C ASP A 62 4.69 -5.50 2.07
N ALA A 63 5.34 -5.56 3.23
CA ALA A 63 5.10 -6.58 4.24
C ALA A 63 5.22 -6.01 5.67
N SER A 64 4.68 -6.74 6.65
CA SER A 64 4.90 -6.45 8.07
C SER A 64 5.13 -7.70 8.91
N LYS A 65 5.95 -7.56 9.95
CA LYS A 65 6.17 -8.59 10.97
C LYS A 65 6.15 -7.93 12.35
N GLY A 66 5.12 -8.24 13.14
CA GLY A 66 4.88 -7.51 14.39
C GLY A 66 4.66 -6.03 14.11
N ASN A 67 5.43 -5.17 14.76
CA ASN A 67 5.38 -3.71 14.58
C ASN A 67 6.43 -3.17 13.59
N LEU A 68 7.07 -4.02 12.80
CA LEU A 68 8.03 -3.62 11.77
C LEU A 68 7.36 -3.68 10.39
N GLY A 69 7.39 -2.58 9.64
CA GLY A 69 7.07 -2.56 8.22
C GLY A 69 8.31 -2.73 7.35
N ILE A 70 8.15 -3.44 6.23
CA ILE A 70 9.21 -3.80 5.31
C ILE A 70 8.81 -3.35 3.90
N GLY A 71 9.55 -2.40 3.33
CA GLY A 71 9.50 -2.12 1.90
C GLY A 71 10.46 -3.03 1.14
N ILE A 72 9.95 -3.86 0.24
CA ILE A 72 10.72 -4.83 -0.51
C ILE A 72 11.11 -4.20 -1.84
N LYS A 73 12.41 -4.12 -2.12
CA LYS A 73 12.92 -3.52 -3.35
C LYS A 73 13.71 -4.53 -4.15
N THR A 74 13.41 -4.61 -5.45
CA THR A 74 14.14 -5.48 -6.37
C THR A 74 14.71 -4.65 -7.52
N PHE A 75 16.04 -4.67 -7.69
CA PHE A 75 16.72 -3.87 -8.71
C PHE A 75 18.10 -4.40 -9.07
N LEU A 76 18.67 -3.91 -10.17
CA LEU A 76 20.05 -4.23 -10.57
C LEU A 76 21.05 -3.46 -9.69
N GLU A 77 22.08 -4.14 -9.20
CA GLU A 77 23.09 -3.55 -8.30
C GLU A 77 24.00 -2.52 -9.01
N LYS A 78 24.31 -2.76 -10.28
CA LYS A 78 25.14 -1.92 -11.16
C LYS A 78 26.53 -1.61 -10.60
N ASN A 79 26.69 -0.46 -9.94
CA ASN A 79 27.93 0.04 -9.36
C ASN A 79 27.82 0.13 -7.82
N GLY A 80 26.83 -0.55 -7.25
CA GLY A 80 26.54 -0.55 -5.82
C GLY A 80 25.84 0.72 -5.32
N ALA A 81 25.56 1.71 -6.17
CA ALA A 81 24.97 2.99 -5.79
C ALA A 81 23.88 3.43 -6.79
N THR A 82 22.63 2.99 -6.57
CA THR A 82 21.55 3.17 -7.55
C THR A 82 20.40 4.03 -7.03
N MET A 83 19.83 4.86 -7.91
CA MET A 83 18.62 5.63 -7.62
C MET A 83 17.40 4.75 -7.83
N GLN A 84 16.59 4.54 -6.79
CA GLN A 84 15.35 3.77 -6.86
C GLN A 84 14.16 4.63 -6.45
N LYS A 85 13.02 4.41 -7.11
CA LYS A 85 11.78 5.13 -6.81
C LYS A 85 11.31 4.77 -5.39
N ILE A 86 11.06 5.80 -4.59
CA ILE A 86 10.59 5.68 -3.21
C ILE A 86 9.22 6.33 -2.96
N ALA A 87 8.77 7.22 -3.85
CA ALA A 87 7.44 7.82 -3.84
C ALA A 87 7.05 8.38 -5.22
N GLU A 88 5.74 8.50 -5.46
CA GLU A 88 5.13 9.08 -6.66
C GLU A 88 3.97 10.00 -6.24
N PHE A 89 3.79 11.14 -6.92
CA PHE A 89 2.91 12.23 -6.48
C PHE A 89 1.96 12.72 -7.58
N ASN A 90 1.50 11.81 -8.44
CA ASN A 90 0.65 12.16 -9.59
C ASN A 90 -0.68 12.81 -9.13
N SER A 91 -1.32 12.25 -8.10
CA SER A 91 -2.56 12.77 -7.51
C SER A 91 -2.36 14.10 -6.76
N GLU A 92 -1.16 14.35 -6.24
CA GLU A 92 -0.83 15.52 -5.42
C GLU A 92 -0.11 16.61 -6.21
N HIS A 93 -0.04 16.49 -7.54
CA HIS A 93 0.72 17.41 -8.40
C HIS A 93 0.33 18.88 -8.17
N ASN A 94 -0.96 19.13 -7.97
CA ASN A 94 -1.52 20.46 -7.70
C ASN A 94 -1.00 21.09 -6.40
N LEU A 95 -0.53 20.28 -5.44
CA LEU A 95 -0.03 20.76 -4.14
C LEU A 95 1.37 21.38 -4.22
N PHE A 96 2.12 21.14 -5.31
CA PHE A 96 3.51 21.60 -5.44
C PHE A 96 3.89 22.15 -6.81
N SER A 97 3.02 22.05 -7.83
CA SER A 97 3.30 22.51 -9.20
C SER A 97 3.64 24.00 -9.28
N GLY A 98 2.93 24.84 -8.52
CA GLY A 98 3.14 26.30 -8.45
C GLY A 98 4.25 26.77 -7.52
N LEU A 99 4.95 25.86 -6.82
CA LEU A 99 6.01 26.21 -5.88
C LEU A 99 7.36 26.36 -6.61
N ASN A 100 8.23 27.23 -6.08
CA ASN A 100 9.63 27.30 -6.52
C ASN A 100 10.38 26.01 -6.14
N THR A 101 11.57 25.79 -6.72
CA THR A 101 12.31 24.53 -6.57
C THR A 101 12.55 24.13 -5.11
N GLU A 102 12.98 25.06 -4.25
CA GLU A 102 13.26 24.78 -2.83
C GLU A 102 11.98 24.43 -2.06
N GLN A 103 10.94 25.25 -2.20
CA GLN A 103 9.63 25.02 -1.59
C GLN A 103 9.02 23.69 -2.04
N LYS A 104 9.17 23.36 -3.33
CA LYS A 104 8.71 22.10 -3.93
C LYS A 104 9.41 20.90 -3.31
N ILE A 105 10.74 20.93 -3.19
CA ILE A 105 11.50 19.85 -2.55
C ILE A 105 11.11 19.67 -1.08
N LYS A 106 10.95 20.78 -0.34
CA LYS A 106 10.46 20.72 1.05
C LYS A 106 9.06 20.10 1.11
N LYS A 107 8.12 20.55 0.27
CA LYS A 107 6.75 20.03 0.24
C LYS A 107 6.68 18.54 -0.13
N LEU A 108 7.43 18.10 -1.14
CA LEU A 108 7.50 16.69 -1.54
C LEU A 108 8.07 15.81 -0.41
N SER A 109 9.06 16.32 0.31
CA SER A 109 9.65 15.64 1.47
C SER A 109 8.64 15.51 2.62
N GLU A 110 7.87 16.56 2.91
CA GLU A 110 6.77 16.53 3.87
C GLU A 110 5.68 15.52 3.48
N LEU A 111 5.24 15.52 2.22
CA LEU A 111 4.23 14.59 1.71
C LEU A 111 4.70 13.13 1.84
N ARG A 112 5.97 12.86 1.48
CA ARG A 112 6.57 11.54 1.69
C ARG A 112 6.54 11.14 3.17
N ASN A 113 7.02 12.00 4.06
CA ASN A 113 7.09 11.72 5.49
C ASN A 113 5.69 11.44 6.06
N LYS A 114 4.69 12.23 5.64
CA LYS A 114 3.29 12.04 6.02
C LYS A 114 2.76 10.66 5.60
N ARG A 115 3.12 10.18 4.40
CA ARG A 115 2.76 8.83 3.93
C ARG A 115 3.42 7.71 4.74
N LEU A 116 4.70 7.85 5.10
CA LEU A 116 5.39 6.88 5.95
C LEU A 116 4.73 6.77 7.33
N GLU A 117 4.46 7.92 7.97
CA GLU A 117 3.81 7.94 9.28
C GLU A 117 2.36 7.46 9.21
N THR A 118 1.64 7.76 8.12
CA THR A 118 0.28 7.21 7.94
C THR A 118 0.31 5.70 7.76
N THR A 119 1.26 5.16 6.99
CA THR A 119 1.46 3.71 6.86
C THR A 119 1.69 3.07 8.23
N LYS A 120 2.53 3.69 9.08
CA LYS A 120 2.75 3.21 10.45
C LYS A 120 1.46 3.18 11.26
N ARG A 121 0.65 4.23 11.20
CA ARG A 121 -0.62 4.31 11.96
C ARG A 121 -1.67 3.31 11.45
N ILE A 122 -1.83 3.17 10.13
CA ILE A 122 -2.78 2.22 9.51
C ILE A 122 -2.51 0.78 9.97
N PHE A 123 -1.24 0.36 9.96
CA PHE A 123 -0.84 -1.02 10.24
C PHE A 123 -0.30 -1.24 11.65
N GLY A 124 -0.33 -0.25 12.53
CA GLY A 124 0.20 -0.36 13.90
C GLY A 124 1.72 -0.60 13.98
N LEU A 125 2.48 0.00 13.06
CA LEU A 125 3.92 -0.17 12.95
C LEU A 125 4.66 0.92 13.74
N ARG A 126 5.86 0.60 14.21
CA ARG A 126 6.76 1.52 14.92
C ARG A 126 7.93 1.95 14.03
N ASN A 127 8.51 1.00 13.31
CA ASN A 127 9.69 1.19 12.48
C ASN A 127 9.44 0.72 11.06
N LEU A 128 10.18 1.27 10.11
CA LEU A 128 10.16 0.88 8.70
C LEU A 128 11.59 0.62 8.22
N ILE A 129 11.77 -0.44 7.44
CA ILE A 129 13.05 -0.74 6.76
C ILE A 129 12.80 -1.03 5.29
N TYR A 130 13.82 -0.84 4.47
CA TYR A 130 13.90 -1.46 3.16
C TYR A 130 14.62 -2.81 3.26
N HIS A 131 14.03 -3.84 2.69
CA HIS A 131 14.66 -5.13 2.42
C HIS A 131 14.92 -5.22 0.91
N CYS A 132 16.19 -5.12 0.52
CA CYS A 132 16.60 -4.98 -0.88
C CYS A 132 17.13 -6.31 -1.41
N VAL A 133 16.47 -6.85 -2.43
CA VAL A 133 16.94 -7.98 -3.25
C VAL A 133 17.56 -7.41 -4.51
N THR A 134 18.88 -7.28 -4.55
CA THR A 134 19.60 -6.73 -5.71
C THR A 134 20.24 -7.82 -6.54
N ARG A 135 20.43 -7.53 -7.84
CA ARG A 135 20.83 -8.53 -8.84
C ARG A 135 22.06 -8.03 -9.59
N LYS A 136 23.05 -8.90 -9.73
CA LYS A 136 24.23 -8.68 -10.58
C LYS A 136 24.55 -9.96 -11.33
N LYS A 137 25.50 -9.91 -12.26
CA LYS A 137 25.86 -11.07 -13.07
C LYS A 137 26.14 -12.29 -12.18
N SER A 138 25.40 -13.37 -12.41
CA SER A 138 25.51 -14.64 -11.69
C SER A 138 25.26 -14.60 -10.18
N ALA A 139 24.66 -13.55 -9.62
CA ALA A 139 24.39 -13.48 -8.17
C ALA A 139 23.19 -12.60 -7.80
N ILE A 140 22.53 -12.99 -6.71
CA ILE A 140 21.55 -12.18 -5.99
C ILE A 140 22.19 -11.73 -4.67
N LEU A 141 22.07 -10.45 -4.35
CA LEU A 141 22.51 -9.89 -3.08
C LEU A 141 21.29 -9.44 -2.28
N VAL A 142 21.33 -9.62 -0.96
CA VAL A 142 20.28 -9.13 -0.07
C VAL A 142 20.90 -8.26 1.01
N TYR A 143 20.32 -7.09 1.23
CA TYR A 143 20.69 -6.21 2.34
C TYR A 143 19.50 -5.43 2.85
N GLU A 144 19.67 -4.82 4.01
CA GLU A 144 18.63 -4.01 4.65
C GLU A 144 19.17 -2.63 4.98
N THR A 145 18.30 -1.63 4.89
CA THR A 145 18.62 -0.24 5.23
C THR A 145 17.39 0.42 5.83
N PRO A 146 17.54 1.40 6.74
CA PRO A 146 16.39 2.13 7.28
C PRO A 146 15.53 2.78 6.18
N MET A 147 14.22 2.79 6.40
CA MET A 147 13.27 3.57 5.59
C MET A 147 12.98 4.87 6.34
N ASP A 148 13.96 5.76 6.37
CA ASP A 148 13.87 7.01 7.11
C ASP A 148 12.95 8.04 6.43
N SER A 149 12.37 8.88 7.28
CA SER A 149 11.80 10.16 6.86
C SER A 149 12.92 11.09 6.38
N VAL A 150 12.63 11.92 5.39
CA VAL A 150 13.55 12.97 4.91
C VAL A 150 13.68 14.04 6.00
N ASP A 151 14.91 14.39 6.39
CA ASP A 151 15.14 15.49 7.34
C ASP A 151 14.97 16.84 6.63
N THR A 152 13.77 17.44 6.76
CA THR A 152 13.38 18.65 6.04
C THR A 152 14.14 19.90 6.45
N GLU A 153 14.75 19.91 7.64
CA GLU A 153 15.51 21.06 8.15
C GLU A 153 16.99 21.01 7.73
N ARG A 154 17.45 19.86 7.23
CA ARG A 154 18.81 19.67 6.72
C ARG A 154 18.89 19.51 5.20
N ILE A 155 17.78 19.76 4.51
CA ILE A 155 17.77 19.79 3.04
C ILE A 155 18.79 20.81 2.55
N SER A 156 19.72 20.35 1.72
CA SER A 156 20.79 21.15 1.14
C SER A 156 21.27 20.55 -0.17
N GLY A 157 22.20 21.24 -0.84
CA GLY A 157 22.78 20.77 -2.11
C GLY A 157 21.74 20.63 -3.23
N ILE A 158 20.76 21.54 -3.27
CA ILE A 158 19.71 21.52 -4.29
C ILE A 158 20.32 21.89 -5.65
N GLU A 159 20.32 20.94 -6.57
CA GLU A 159 20.77 21.11 -7.95
C GLU A 159 19.60 20.92 -8.91
N ASP A 160 19.16 22.00 -9.53
CA ASP A 160 18.11 21.98 -10.56
C ASP A 160 18.72 21.81 -11.95
N ARG A 161 18.40 20.71 -12.62
CA ARG A 161 18.83 20.38 -13.98
C ARG A 161 17.63 20.30 -14.93
N GLY A 162 16.63 21.14 -14.70
CA GLY A 162 15.42 21.27 -15.52
C GLY A 162 14.39 20.19 -15.22
N ASN A 163 14.58 18.96 -15.71
CA ASN A 163 13.65 17.86 -15.45
C ASN A 163 13.98 17.08 -14.16
N ILE A 164 15.19 17.24 -13.65
CA ILE A 164 15.70 16.51 -12.50
C ILE A 164 16.21 17.52 -11.47
N VAL A 165 15.72 17.40 -10.25
CA VAL A 165 16.22 18.17 -9.10
C VAL A 165 16.85 17.20 -8.12
N SER A 166 18.13 17.37 -7.81
CA SER A 166 18.85 16.52 -6.84
C SER A 166 19.07 17.28 -5.54
N PHE A 167 19.06 16.59 -4.41
CA PHE A 167 19.27 17.18 -3.09
C PHE A 167 19.69 16.12 -2.07
N THR A 168 20.15 16.56 -0.89
CA THR A 168 20.49 15.70 0.24
C THR A 168 19.87 16.25 1.52
N ASP A 169 19.57 15.38 2.48
CA ASP A 169 19.18 15.76 3.85
C ASP A 169 20.35 15.61 4.86
N GLY A 170 21.56 15.38 4.36
CA GLY A 170 22.76 15.11 5.15
C GLY A 170 22.93 13.64 5.55
N ILE A 171 21.91 12.81 5.36
CA ILE A 171 21.93 11.35 5.64
C ILE A 171 21.83 10.58 4.32
N ASN A 172 20.90 10.99 3.45
CA ASN A 172 20.52 10.31 2.23
C ASN A 172 20.55 11.27 1.04
N GLU A 173 20.83 10.73 -0.13
CA GLU A 173 20.79 11.46 -1.39
C GLU A 173 19.50 11.16 -2.17
N TYR A 174 18.91 12.21 -2.73
CA TYR A 174 17.63 12.15 -3.41
C TYR A 174 17.67 12.79 -4.79
N SER A 175 16.74 12.37 -5.63
CA SER A 175 16.49 13.00 -6.94
C SER A 175 15.01 12.96 -7.24
N PHE A 176 14.45 14.11 -7.59
CA PHE A 176 13.07 14.26 -8.02
C PHE A 176 13.02 14.41 -9.53
N ASN A 177 12.22 13.57 -10.19
CA ASN A 177 11.91 13.67 -11.61
C ASN A 177 10.59 14.43 -11.77
N ILE A 178 10.64 15.63 -12.35
CA ILE A 178 9.51 16.53 -12.46
C ILE A 178 8.46 15.98 -13.44
N ALA A 179 8.87 15.57 -14.64
CA ALA A 179 7.94 15.04 -15.65
C ALA A 179 7.19 13.79 -15.18
N LYS A 180 7.83 12.97 -14.34
CA LYS A 180 7.22 11.74 -13.79
C LYS A 180 6.59 11.94 -12.42
N SER A 181 6.67 13.13 -11.81
CA SER A 181 6.28 13.39 -10.42
C SER A 181 6.77 12.31 -9.44
N THR A 182 8.02 11.87 -9.56
CA THR A 182 8.57 10.74 -8.78
C THR A 182 9.83 11.10 -8.02
N LEU A 183 9.87 10.73 -6.75
CA LEU A 183 11.03 10.89 -5.87
C LEU A 183 11.82 9.58 -5.80
N TYR A 184 13.12 9.73 -5.99
CA TYR A 184 14.11 8.66 -5.93
C TYR A 184 15.06 8.90 -4.75
N LYS A 185 15.51 7.80 -4.14
CA LYS A 185 16.58 7.78 -3.13
C LYS A 185 17.75 6.97 -3.65
N ARG A 186 18.96 7.33 -3.27
CA ARG A 186 20.14 6.50 -3.51
C ARG A 186 20.20 5.35 -2.51
N PHE A 187 20.35 4.15 -3.06
CA PHE A 187 20.54 2.91 -2.33
C PHE A 187 21.99 2.43 -2.50
N HIS A 188 22.66 2.16 -1.38
CA HIS A 188 24.05 1.71 -1.34
C HIS A 188 24.12 0.24 -0.93
N THR A 189 24.70 -0.60 -1.79
CA THR A 189 24.84 -2.04 -1.58
C THR A 189 26.15 -2.37 -0.84
N LYS A 190 26.48 -1.61 0.22
CA LYS A 190 27.76 -1.75 0.93
C LYS A 190 27.74 -2.80 2.07
N ASP A 191 26.56 -3.12 2.60
CA ASP A 191 26.39 -4.02 3.75
C ASP A 191 25.54 -5.24 3.37
N THR A 192 26.03 -6.01 2.41
CA THR A 192 25.33 -7.20 1.93
C THR A 192 25.23 -8.26 3.03
N ILE A 193 24.01 -8.62 3.40
CA ILE A 193 23.71 -9.67 4.40
C ILE A 193 23.81 -11.06 3.75
N LEU A 194 23.26 -11.21 2.54
CA LEU A 194 23.33 -12.45 1.77
C LEU A 194 23.95 -12.19 0.40
N ASN A 195 24.92 -13.02 0.02
CA ASN A 195 25.46 -13.07 -1.34
C ASN A 195 25.22 -14.48 -1.89
N LEU A 196 24.30 -14.60 -2.84
CA LEU A 196 23.78 -15.86 -3.35
C LEU A 196 24.27 -16.04 -4.80
N PRO A 197 25.29 -16.89 -5.03
CA PRO A 197 25.64 -17.31 -6.38
C PRO A 197 24.46 -18.04 -7.02
N VAL A 198 24.14 -17.68 -8.27
CA VAL A 198 23.04 -18.26 -9.05
C VAL A 198 23.60 -18.81 -10.35
N LYS A 199 23.29 -20.07 -10.61
CA LYS A 199 23.51 -20.71 -11.92
C LYS A 199 22.19 -20.67 -12.68
N ILE A 200 22.14 -19.87 -13.73
CA ILE A 200 20.97 -19.76 -14.60
C ILE A 200 20.90 -21.03 -15.45
N LEU A 201 19.74 -21.68 -15.47
CA LEU A 201 19.49 -22.86 -16.28
C LEU A 201 19.50 -22.50 -17.75
N ASP A 202 20.06 -23.40 -18.57
CA ASP A 202 20.10 -23.17 -20.00
C ASP A 202 18.73 -23.29 -20.65
N ASP A 203 17.97 -24.33 -20.25
CA ASP A 203 16.58 -24.56 -20.62
C ASP A 203 15.72 -24.75 -19.35
N PRO A 204 15.11 -23.67 -18.84
CA PRO A 204 14.22 -23.77 -17.68
C PRO A 204 12.88 -24.44 -17.99
N PHE A 205 12.44 -24.50 -19.25
CA PHE A 205 11.18 -25.15 -19.62
C PHE A 205 11.29 -26.67 -19.48
N GLU A 206 12.39 -27.26 -19.96
CA GLU A 206 12.66 -28.69 -19.78
C GLU A 206 12.72 -29.09 -18.30
N ALA A 207 13.35 -28.25 -17.47
CA ALA A 207 13.44 -28.48 -16.03
C ALA A 207 12.05 -28.45 -15.35
N LEU A 208 11.20 -27.49 -15.72
CA LEU A 208 9.82 -27.42 -15.23
C LEU A 208 8.99 -28.60 -15.71
N GLU A 209 9.07 -28.98 -16.98
CA GLU A 209 8.33 -30.12 -17.53
C GLU A 209 8.64 -31.42 -16.78
N LYS A 210 9.93 -31.69 -16.53
CA LYS A 210 10.37 -32.83 -15.73
C LYS A 210 9.80 -32.80 -14.31
N MET A 211 9.79 -31.64 -13.67
CA MET A 211 9.24 -31.47 -12.32
C MET A 211 7.74 -31.77 -12.28
N PHE A 212 6.97 -31.23 -13.22
CA PHE A 212 5.52 -31.43 -13.27
C PHE A 212 5.14 -32.89 -13.59
N ARG A 213 5.86 -33.55 -14.49
CA ARG A 213 5.66 -34.98 -14.80
C ARG A 213 5.90 -35.89 -13.59
N VAL A 214 6.91 -35.59 -12.77
CA VAL A 214 7.21 -36.38 -11.56
C VAL A 214 6.22 -36.09 -10.43
N ALA A 215 5.66 -34.88 -10.37
CA ALA A 215 4.79 -34.43 -9.29
C ALA A 215 3.28 -34.63 -9.56
N GLU A 216 2.88 -35.32 -10.63
CA GLU A 216 1.47 -35.46 -11.07
C GLU A 216 0.50 -35.93 -9.97
N SER A 217 0.94 -36.71 -8.98
CA SER A 217 0.12 -37.18 -7.86
C SER A 217 0.16 -36.28 -6.61
N ALA A 218 1.03 -35.27 -6.57
CA ALA A 218 1.26 -34.40 -5.41
C ALA A 218 0.85 -32.92 -5.64
N ILE A 219 0.44 -32.55 -6.86
CA ILE A 219 0.04 -31.18 -7.19
C ILE A 219 -1.44 -30.98 -6.86
N SER A 220 -1.72 -30.15 -5.86
CA SER A 220 -3.06 -29.63 -5.60
C SER A 220 -3.26 -28.31 -6.34
N PHE A 221 -4.27 -28.23 -7.21
CA PHE A 221 -4.68 -26.97 -7.80
C PHE A 221 -5.45 -26.14 -6.76
N ALA A 222 -5.12 -24.85 -6.66
CA ALA A 222 -5.87 -23.95 -5.81
C ALA A 222 -7.29 -23.76 -6.39
N PRO A 223 -8.34 -23.77 -5.55
CA PRO A 223 -9.68 -23.40 -6.02
C PRO A 223 -9.67 -21.94 -6.47
N ILE A 224 -10.47 -21.61 -7.49
CA ILE A 224 -10.71 -20.23 -7.92
C ILE A 224 -11.35 -19.51 -6.72
N ARG A 225 -10.70 -18.44 -6.23
CA ARG A 225 -11.21 -17.60 -5.14
C ARG A 225 -11.41 -16.18 -5.65
N GLU A 226 -12.63 -15.83 -6.02
CA GLU A 226 -13.03 -14.44 -6.17
C GLU A 226 -13.60 -13.95 -4.85
N GLN A 227 -12.87 -13.04 -4.21
CA GLN A 227 -13.33 -12.42 -2.97
C GLN A 227 -14.20 -11.19 -3.33
N GLN A 228 -15.48 -11.25 -2.98
CA GLN A 228 -16.39 -10.12 -3.16
C GLN A 228 -15.88 -8.89 -2.39
N HIS A 229 -15.91 -7.72 -3.04
CA HIS A 229 -15.48 -6.47 -2.45
C HIS A 229 -16.19 -5.26 -3.05
N VAL A 230 -16.24 -4.14 -2.32
CA VAL A 230 -16.76 -2.85 -2.80
C VAL A 230 -15.85 -1.72 -2.33
N PHE A 231 -15.78 -0.64 -3.09
CA PHE A 231 -15.08 0.58 -2.68
C PHE A 231 -16.07 1.62 -2.18
N LEU A 232 -15.79 2.25 -1.03
CA LEU A 232 -16.59 3.33 -0.46
C LEU A 232 -15.77 4.63 -0.43
N PRO A 233 -16.32 5.75 -0.89
CA PRO A 233 -15.63 7.03 -0.84
C PRO A 233 -15.60 7.56 0.60
N LEU A 234 -14.48 8.16 1.01
CA LEU A 234 -14.39 8.90 2.28
C LEU A 234 -14.85 10.36 2.13
N TYR A 235 -15.21 10.77 0.91
CA TYR A 235 -15.71 12.09 0.51
C TYR A 235 -17.15 12.03 -0.01
N SER A 236 -17.68 13.19 -0.37
CA SER A 236 -18.91 13.31 -1.15
C SER A 236 -18.63 14.05 -2.44
N THR A 237 -19.46 13.84 -3.45
CA THR A 237 -19.37 14.57 -4.72
C THR A 237 -20.49 15.60 -4.80
N LYS A 238 -20.16 16.85 -5.15
CA LYS A 238 -21.13 17.90 -5.40
C LYS A 238 -20.78 18.62 -6.69
N SER A 239 -21.70 18.61 -7.66
CA SER A 239 -21.49 19.20 -8.99
C SER A 239 -20.22 18.68 -9.71
N GLY A 240 -19.89 17.40 -9.53
CA GLY A 240 -18.70 16.77 -10.10
C GLY A 240 -17.40 16.99 -9.30
N GLU A 241 -17.41 17.82 -8.25
CA GLU A 241 -16.23 18.07 -7.42
C GLU A 241 -16.24 17.23 -6.14
N LYS A 242 -15.08 16.70 -5.77
CA LYS A 242 -14.87 15.97 -4.51
C LYS A 242 -14.80 16.96 -3.34
N ILE A 243 -15.68 16.80 -2.37
CA ILE A 243 -15.79 17.68 -1.21
C ILE A 243 -15.83 16.89 0.10
N MET A 244 -15.37 17.52 1.18
CA MET A 244 -15.68 17.08 2.54
C MET A 244 -16.84 17.90 3.09
N PRO A 245 -18.04 17.31 3.29
CA PRO A 245 -19.10 17.99 4.01
C PRO A 245 -18.67 18.33 5.44
N GLU A 246 -19.01 19.52 5.92
CA GLU A 246 -18.63 19.97 7.27
C GLU A 246 -19.47 19.32 8.39
N LYS A 247 -20.60 18.69 8.07
CA LYS A 247 -21.62 18.24 9.04
C LYS A 247 -22.19 16.86 8.74
N SER A 248 -21.54 16.07 7.89
CA SER A 248 -21.98 14.71 7.55
C SER A 248 -20.79 13.81 7.21
N GLY A 249 -21.06 12.52 7.02
CA GLY A 249 -20.03 11.50 6.82
C GLY A 249 -19.01 11.50 7.96
N LEU A 250 -17.76 11.76 7.61
CA LEU A 250 -16.64 11.80 8.55
C LEU A 250 -16.61 13.03 9.47
N ASN A 251 -17.36 14.08 9.14
CA ASN A 251 -17.54 15.25 10.01
C ASN A 251 -18.93 15.26 10.69
N GLN A 252 -19.61 14.10 10.79
CA GLN A 252 -20.94 14.03 11.42
C GLN A 252 -20.95 14.52 12.87
N TRP A 253 -19.85 14.35 13.61
CA TRP A 253 -19.68 14.89 14.97
C TRP A 253 -19.95 16.41 15.06
N ASN A 254 -19.77 17.16 13.96
CA ASN A 254 -20.01 18.60 13.87
C ASN A 254 -21.46 18.97 13.44
N ALA A 255 -22.32 17.97 13.22
CA ALA A 255 -23.69 18.23 12.83
C ALA A 255 -24.48 18.98 13.92
N SER A 256 -25.41 19.83 13.50
CA SER A 256 -26.31 20.53 14.42
C SER A 256 -27.35 19.59 15.02
N GLY A 257 -27.97 19.98 16.14
CA GLY A 257 -28.98 19.19 16.85
C GLY A 257 -28.45 18.62 18.16
N ARG A 258 -28.60 17.30 18.38
CA ARG A 258 -28.17 16.67 19.62
C ARG A 258 -26.64 16.78 19.82
N PRO A 259 -26.16 16.77 21.07
CA PRO A 259 -24.75 16.53 21.36
C PRO A 259 -24.30 15.22 20.70
N ARG A 260 -23.14 15.27 20.08
CA ARG A 260 -22.50 14.13 19.41
C ARG A 260 -21.13 13.89 20.03
N ASP A 261 -20.75 12.63 20.05
CA ASP A 261 -19.38 12.27 20.39
C ASP A 261 -18.43 12.85 19.33
N PRO A 262 -17.26 13.40 19.69
CA PRO A 262 -16.28 13.92 18.73
C PRO A 262 -15.76 12.89 17.72
N ASN A 263 -16.01 11.61 17.95
CA ASN A 263 -15.66 10.50 17.06
C ASN A 263 -16.91 9.87 16.40
N GLU A 264 -18.09 10.48 16.54
CA GLU A 264 -19.30 10.01 15.87
C GLU A 264 -19.23 10.29 14.37
N VAL A 265 -19.03 9.24 13.56
CA VAL A 265 -18.88 9.31 12.10
C VAL A 265 -19.60 8.17 11.40
N TYR A 266 -19.78 8.31 10.09
CA TYR A 266 -20.11 7.20 9.21
C TYR A 266 -19.34 7.28 7.89
N ILE A 267 -19.05 6.13 7.29
CA ILE A 267 -18.57 6.05 5.91
C ILE A 267 -19.81 5.96 5.00
N PRO A 268 -19.98 6.87 4.02
CA PRO A 268 -21.10 6.81 3.09
C PRO A 268 -21.07 5.53 2.25
N ILE A 269 -22.25 4.94 2.06
CA ILE A 269 -22.49 3.89 1.07
C ILE A 269 -23.36 4.51 -0.04
N PRO A 270 -22.77 4.82 -1.21
CA PRO A 270 -23.54 5.26 -2.38
C PRO A 270 -24.67 4.29 -2.72
N ALA A 271 -25.82 4.83 -3.15
CA ALA A 271 -27.01 4.02 -3.42
C ALA A 271 -26.77 2.94 -4.48
N TRP A 272 -26.01 3.26 -5.53
CA TRP A 272 -25.68 2.35 -6.62
C TRP A 272 -24.97 1.08 -6.14
N ILE A 273 -24.23 1.13 -5.03
CA ILE A 273 -23.57 -0.08 -4.48
C ILE A 273 -24.61 -1.09 -4.01
N HIS A 274 -25.73 -0.64 -3.45
CA HIS A 274 -26.83 -1.54 -3.08
C HIS A 274 -27.60 -2.05 -4.30
N GLU A 275 -27.60 -1.30 -5.39
CA GLU A 275 -28.26 -1.68 -6.65
C GLU A 275 -27.45 -2.76 -7.38
N VAL A 276 -26.13 -2.56 -7.54
CA VAL A 276 -25.21 -3.47 -8.24
C VAL A 276 -24.79 -4.66 -7.36
N HIS A 277 -24.67 -4.45 -6.04
CA HIS A 277 -24.25 -5.49 -5.09
C HIS A 277 -25.24 -5.70 -3.92
N PRO A 278 -26.50 -6.09 -4.19
CA PRO A 278 -27.59 -6.08 -3.22
C PRO A 278 -27.38 -6.98 -1.99
N ASN A 279 -26.57 -8.03 -2.12
CA ASN A 279 -26.28 -8.98 -1.03
C ASN A 279 -24.88 -8.79 -0.42
N PHE A 280 -24.20 -7.69 -0.72
CA PHE A 280 -22.85 -7.46 -0.22
C PHE A 280 -22.84 -7.23 1.29
N PHE A 281 -23.61 -6.24 1.78
CA PHE A 281 -23.75 -5.94 3.21
C PHE A 281 -24.91 -6.71 3.86
N PRO A 282 -24.87 -6.91 5.19
CA PRO A 282 -26.02 -7.39 5.96
C PRO A 282 -27.19 -6.41 5.92
N ASN A 283 -28.35 -6.84 6.44
CA ASN A 283 -29.52 -5.98 6.50
C ASN A 283 -29.27 -4.75 7.38
N ARG A 284 -30.11 -3.72 7.20
CA ARG A 284 -30.06 -2.51 8.02
C ARG A 284 -30.10 -2.88 9.51
N ASP A 285 -29.22 -2.24 10.27
CA ASP A 285 -29.03 -2.39 11.72
C ASP A 285 -28.56 -3.79 12.18
N GLU A 286 -28.30 -4.72 11.26
CA GLU A 286 -27.66 -5.99 11.54
C GLU A 286 -26.14 -5.80 11.73
N ALA A 287 -25.63 -6.26 12.87
CA ALA A 287 -24.24 -6.10 13.24
C ALA A 287 -23.35 -7.17 12.59
N PHE A 288 -22.15 -6.77 12.19
CA PHE A 288 -21.10 -7.64 11.69
C PHE A 288 -19.74 -7.23 12.25
N VAL A 289 -18.75 -8.11 12.12
CA VAL A 289 -17.36 -7.84 12.51
C VAL A 289 -16.64 -7.15 11.36
N LEU A 290 -16.05 -6.00 11.66
CA LEU A 290 -15.17 -5.27 10.76
C LEU A 290 -13.72 -5.39 11.26
N VAL A 291 -12.89 -6.06 10.48
CA VAL A 291 -11.46 -6.22 10.77
C VAL A 291 -10.67 -5.10 10.12
N LEU A 292 -9.92 -4.38 10.93
CA LEU A 292 -9.08 -3.26 10.52
C LEU A 292 -7.74 -3.74 9.92
N PRO A 293 -7.01 -2.87 9.19
CA PRO A 293 -5.74 -3.22 8.57
C PRO A 293 -4.66 -3.70 9.55
N ASN A 294 -4.68 -3.23 10.81
CA ASN A 294 -3.78 -3.69 11.87
C ASN A 294 -4.18 -5.05 12.47
N GLY A 295 -5.30 -5.64 12.05
CA GLY A 295 -5.84 -6.92 12.54
C GLY A 295 -6.77 -6.80 13.75
N SER A 296 -6.98 -5.61 14.30
CA SER A 296 -8.00 -5.38 15.34
C SER A 296 -9.42 -5.49 14.76
N GLU A 297 -10.38 -5.81 15.60
CA GLU A 297 -11.78 -6.03 15.21
C GLU A 297 -12.69 -5.02 15.91
N MET A 298 -13.72 -4.55 15.21
CA MET A 298 -14.80 -3.76 15.79
C MET A 298 -16.16 -4.25 15.30
N SER A 299 -17.22 -4.01 16.09
CA SER A 299 -18.58 -4.21 15.61
C SER A 299 -18.99 -3.06 14.70
N ALA A 300 -19.54 -3.38 13.53
CA ALA A 300 -20.06 -2.41 12.57
C ALA A 300 -21.44 -2.82 12.08
N LYS A 301 -22.17 -1.87 11.51
CA LYS A 301 -23.49 -2.07 10.91
C LYS A 301 -23.77 -1.04 9.84
N VAL A 302 -24.70 -1.39 8.95
CA VAL A 302 -25.26 -0.46 7.96
C VAL A 302 -26.54 0.17 8.51
N CYS A 303 -26.64 1.49 8.46
CA CYS A 303 -27.68 2.27 9.14
C CYS A 303 -28.22 3.42 8.28
N GLN A 304 -29.17 4.15 8.86
CA GLN A 304 -29.88 5.31 8.29
C GLN A 304 -30.78 4.95 7.10
N ASP A 305 -31.59 5.91 6.69
CA ASP A 305 -32.49 5.74 5.56
C ASP A 305 -31.71 5.47 4.28
N GLY A 306 -32.16 4.44 3.54
CA GLY A 306 -31.48 3.92 2.35
C GLY A 306 -30.22 3.11 2.66
N SER A 307 -29.98 2.67 3.91
CA SER A 307 -28.80 1.87 4.27
C SER A 307 -27.49 2.56 3.87
N LYS A 308 -27.47 3.90 3.93
CA LYS A 308 -26.40 4.73 3.34
C LYS A 308 -25.20 4.95 4.25
N ALA A 309 -25.21 4.45 5.48
CA ALA A 309 -24.20 4.76 6.48
C ALA A 309 -23.60 3.50 7.08
N LEU A 310 -22.30 3.27 6.83
CA LEU A 310 -21.51 2.29 7.56
C LEU A 310 -21.01 2.93 8.87
N MET A 311 -21.41 2.38 10.01
CA MET A 311 -21.11 2.90 11.35
C MET A 311 -20.58 1.79 12.27
N SER A 312 -19.80 2.14 13.29
CA SER A 312 -19.40 1.19 14.35
C SER A 312 -20.42 1.13 15.49
N ASN A 313 -20.32 0.10 16.34
CA ASN A 313 -20.97 0.02 17.64
C ASN A 313 -19.91 -0.30 18.71
N PRO A 314 -19.55 0.63 19.62
CA PRO A 314 -20.12 1.97 19.81
C PRO A 314 -19.85 2.90 18.61
N ASN A 315 -20.72 3.90 18.41
CA ASN A 315 -20.64 4.82 17.25
C ASN A 315 -19.37 5.70 17.20
N SER A 316 -18.57 5.70 18.27
CA SER A 316 -17.29 6.42 18.36
C SER A 316 -16.09 5.62 17.85
N ALA A 317 -16.15 4.27 17.83
CA ALA A 317 -14.99 3.43 17.54
C ALA A 317 -14.43 3.63 16.12
N LEU A 318 -15.31 3.78 15.13
CA LEU A 318 -14.92 4.04 13.74
C LEU A 318 -14.19 5.39 13.63
N GLY A 319 -14.67 6.44 14.30
CA GLY A 319 -14.05 7.76 14.27
C GLY A 319 -12.75 7.83 15.07
N GLU A 320 -12.65 7.09 16.18
CA GLU A 320 -11.41 6.99 16.95
C GLU A 320 -10.30 6.32 16.12
N TRP A 321 -10.63 5.25 15.40
CA TRP A 321 -9.70 4.64 14.47
C TRP A 321 -9.40 5.55 13.26
N LEU A 322 -10.43 6.02 12.56
CA LEU A 322 -10.27 6.72 11.29
C LEU A 322 -9.73 8.15 11.48
N LEU A 323 -10.40 8.98 12.28
CA LEU A 323 -10.04 10.40 12.45
C LEU A 323 -8.79 10.57 13.32
N ARG A 324 -8.74 9.87 14.47
CA ARG A 324 -7.67 10.08 15.46
C ARG A 324 -6.45 9.24 15.14
N SER A 325 -6.63 7.94 14.97
CA SER A 325 -5.49 7.04 14.79
C SER A 325 -4.91 7.16 13.38
N VAL A 326 -5.71 7.08 12.32
CA VAL A 326 -5.19 7.07 10.94
C VAL A 326 -4.92 8.48 10.42
N LEU A 327 -5.93 9.35 10.41
CA LEU A 327 -5.82 10.69 9.82
C LEU A 327 -5.09 11.69 10.73
N ASN A 328 -4.88 11.34 12.01
CA ASN A 328 -4.18 12.15 13.01
C ASN A 328 -4.74 13.57 13.08
N LEU A 329 -6.07 13.65 13.21
CA LEU A 329 -6.81 14.89 13.44
C LEU A 329 -6.98 15.12 14.95
N GLU A 330 -6.73 16.34 15.39
CA GLU A 330 -7.06 16.76 16.75
C GLU A 330 -8.57 16.70 16.99
N GLU A 331 -8.99 16.53 18.25
CA GLU A 331 -10.41 16.56 18.58
C GLU A 331 -11.02 17.90 18.10
N LYS A 332 -12.13 17.81 17.37
CA LYS A 332 -12.82 18.94 16.73
C LYS A 332 -12.06 19.63 15.58
N GLU A 333 -10.93 19.08 15.11
CA GLU A 333 -10.35 19.46 13.81
C GLU A 333 -11.25 18.92 12.69
N LEU A 334 -11.72 19.82 11.80
CA LEU A 334 -12.50 19.42 10.62
C LEU A 334 -11.64 18.68 9.61
N LEU A 335 -12.12 17.51 9.17
CA LEU A 335 -11.51 16.84 8.02
C LEU A 335 -11.84 17.61 6.75
N THR A 336 -10.80 18.00 6.00
CA THR A 336 -10.91 18.61 4.68
C THR A 336 -10.48 17.64 3.60
N TYR A 337 -10.98 17.81 2.36
CA TYR A 337 -10.57 16.93 1.26
C TYR A 337 -9.07 17.05 0.99
N ARG A 338 -8.51 18.27 1.13
CA ARG A 338 -7.07 18.52 1.08
C ARG A 338 -6.27 17.64 2.06
N LYS A 339 -6.79 17.35 3.25
CA LYS A 339 -6.09 16.46 4.21
C LYS A 339 -5.95 15.05 3.65
N LEU A 340 -7.01 14.53 3.01
CA LEU A 340 -7.01 13.23 2.33
C LEU A 340 -6.03 13.24 1.15
N GLU A 341 -6.04 14.30 0.34
CA GLU A 341 -5.08 14.48 -0.76
C GLU A 341 -3.63 14.47 -0.29
N GLU A 342 -3.32 15.21 0.78
CA GLU A 342 -1.97 15.24 1.34
C GLU A 342 -1.51 13.89 1.90
N ILE A 343 -2.44 13.02 2.29
CA ILE A 343 -2.14 11.67 2.78
C ILE A 343 -2.01 10.69 1.60
N GLY A 344 -2.71 10.93 0.48
CA GLY A 344 -2.69 10.09 -0.71
C GLY A 344 -3.78 9.01 -0.75
N LEU A 345 -4.82 9.13 0.09
CA LEU A 345 -5.95 8.20 0.15
C LEU A 345 -7.26 8.98 0.15
N ASP A 346 -8.31 8.46 -0.49
CA ASP A 346 -9.63 9.10 -0.52
C ASP A 346 -10.81 8.11 -0.37
N SER A 347 -10.52 6.83 -0.25
CA SER A 347 -11.50 5.76 -0.29
C SER A 347 -11.07 4.59 0.59
N VAL A 348 -12.01 3.70 0.87
CA VAL A 348 -11.74 2.40 1.51
C VAL A 348 -12.30 1.29 0.65
N VAL A 349 -11.67 0.12 0.70
CA VAL A 349 -12.23 -1.13 0.17
C VAL A 349 -12.75 -1.98 1.32
N ILE A 350 -13.93 -2.55 1.13
CA ILE A 350 -14.53 -3.53 2.04
C ILE A 350 -14.49 -4.88 1.34
N TYR A 351 -13.91 -5.89 2.00
CA TYR A 351 -13.91 -7.27 1.52
C TYR A 351 -14.86 -8.12 2.34
N LYS A 352 -15.73 -8.87 1.67
CA LYS A 352 -16.53 -9.92 2.31
C LYS A 352 -15.64 -11.17 2.46
N THR A 353 -15.48 -11.67 3.69
CA THR A 353 -14.57 -12.80 3.96
C THR A 353 -15.34 -14.09 4.16
N GLU A 354 -16.13 -14.14 5.22
CA GLU A 354 -17.01 -15.24 5.62
C GLU A 354 -18.28 -14.62 6.25
N SER A 355 -19.27 -15.45 6.58
CA SER A 355 -20.55 -14.93 7.09
C SER A 355 -20.34 -14.10 8.36
N GLY A 356 -20.82 -12.85 8.34
CA GLY A 356 -20.71 -11.92 9.46
C GLY A 356 -19.34 -11.25 9.65
N LYS A 357 -18.37 -11.43 8.73
CA LYS A 357 -17.04 -10.84 8.85
C LYS A 357 -16.56 -10.14 7.57
N TYR A 358 -16.11 -8.91 7.74
CA TYR A 358 -15.63 -8.04 6.67
C TYR A 358 -14.27 -7.47 7.02
N ASN A 359 -13.40 -7.30 6.03
CA ASN A 359 -12.16 -6.53 6.19
C ASN A 359 -12.34 -5.16 5.57
N ILE A 360 -11.73 -4.14 6.18
CA ILE A 360 -11.62 -2.79 5.60
C ILE A 360 -10.16 -2.43 5.38
N ASP A 361 -9.87 -1.78 4.25
CA ASP A 361 -8.56 -1.19 4.00
C ASP A 361 -8.65 0.16 3.28
N PHE A 362 -7.60 0.97 3.38
CA PHE A 362 -7.52 2.26 2.68
C PHE A 362 -7.05 2.08 1.25
N THR A 363 -7.59 2.92 0.38
CA THR A 363 -7.28 2.88 -1.05
C THR A 363 -6.85 4.25 -1.55
N LYS A 364 -6.02 4.21 -2.59
CA LYS A 364 -5.44 5.41 -3.20
C LYS A 364 -6.50 6.30 -3.82
N ILE A 365 -6.11 7.55 -4.02
CA ILE A 365 -6.92 8.51 -4.75
C ILE A 365 -7.29 7.97 -6.12
N GLY A 366 -8.59 8.00 -6.44
CA GLY A 366 -9.13 7.51 -7.71
C GLY A 366 -9.51 6.02 -7.72
N SER A 367 -9.28 5.26 -6.63
CA SER A 367 -9.65 3.84 -6.58
C SER A 367 -11.16 3.63 -6.62
N TYR A 368 -11.94 4.47 -5.94
CA TYR A 368 -13.40 4.40 -5.97
C TYR A 368 -13.96 4.70 -7.36
N GLU A 369 -13.47 5.74 -8.05
CA GLU A 369 -13.91 6.03 -9.43
C GLU A 369 -13.58 4.88 -10.38
N GLN A 370 -12.38 4.31 -10.31
CA GLN A 370 -12.00 3.18 -11.16
C GLN A 370 -12.85 1.94 -10.93
N PHE A 371 -13.42 1.79 -9.73
CA PHE A 371 -14.35 0.73 -9.41
C PHE A 371 -15.73 1.06 -10.00
N GLN A 372 -16.25 2.26 -9.73
CA GLN A 372 -17.51 2.75 -10.28
C GLN A 372 -17.54 2.68 -11.81
N ASP A 373 -16.51 3.17 -12.50
CA ASP A 373 -16.43 3.16 -13.98
C ASP A 373 -16.44 1.73 -14.54
N LYS A 374 -15.88 0.74 -13.83
CA LYS A 374 -15.89 -0.65 -14.28
C LYS A 374 -17.28 -1.25 -14.18
N ASP A 375 -17.99 -0.99 -13.09
CA ASP A 375 -19.34 -1.52 -12.87
C ASP A 375 -20.39 -0.78 -13.73
N GLU A 376 -20.21 0.52 -14.00
CA GLU A 376 -21.04 1.26 -14.96
C GLU A 376 -20.90 0.72 -16.40
N VAL A 377 -19.73 0.21 -16.79
CA VAL A 377 -19.53 -0.41 -18.12
C VAL A 377 -20.23 -1.78 -18.25
N PHE A 378 -20.56 -2.46 -17.15
CA PHE A 378 -21.30 -3.73 -17.19
C PHE A 378 -22.83 -3.56 -17.23
N ASP A 379 -23.35 -2.36 -16.95
CA ASP A 379 -24.81 -2.09 -16.97
C ASP A 379 -25.30 -1.62 -18.35
N ASP A 380 -24.38 -1.15 -19.23
CA ASP A 380 -24.69 -0.61 -20.56
C ASP A 380 -24.55 -1.61 -21.73
N GLY A 381 -24.43 -2.92 -21.47
CA GLY A 381 -24.37 -3.88 -22.57
C GLY A 381 -24.18 -5.35 -22.21
N ASP A 382 -25.30 -6.03 -21.94
CA ASP A 382 -25.55 -7.40 -22.39
C ASP A 382 -27.08 -7.64 -22.40
N GLU A 383 -27.78 -6.93 -23.30
CA GLU A 383 -29.00 -7.46 -23.91
C GLU A 383 -28.57 -8.30 -25.12
N VAL A 384 -28.57 -9.63 -24.97
CA VAL A 384 -28.60 -10.58 -26.08
C VAL A 384 -30.01 -11.09 -26.27
#